data_AF-A0AA36MZE4-F1
#
_entry.id   AF-A0AA36MZE4-F1
#
_cell.length_a   1.000
_cell.length_b   1.000
_cell.length_c   1.000
_cell.angle_alpha   90.00
_cell.angle_beta   90.00
_cell.angle_gamma   90.00
#
_symmetry.space_group_name_H-M   'P 1'
#
loop_
_entity.id
_entity.type
_entity.pdbx_description
1 polymer ?
#
loop_
_entity_poly.entity_id
_entity_poly.type
_entity_poly.pdbx_seq_one_letter_code
_entity_poly.pdbx_strand_id
1 'polypeptide(L)'
;MCSVFSRLSGDQLRVTWKANDLHQCVFRDWLLQWREWSAGEWMNASNCSEADTTTDPECFLDADFGATNARELRVKRLCEATEADSEFLYGAPIRWISPSLWEVWAGPSASSVAHVDVVLVPQAVEVALNSGTPTGQFSLCLNGHNVTITRADATDGWSEDLWIRCDLQPFADSATPPAAPLELTLARDPKAQNPIGCGRWSLPGKMGNYGPRGDQPSL
;
A
#
# COMPACT_ATOMS: atom_id res chain seq x y z
N MET A 1 0.39 15.54 -0.04
CA MET A 1 0.82 14.12 -0.02
C MET A 1 1.53 13.91 1.30
N CYS A 2 0.94 13.11 2.20
CA CYS A 2 1.63 12.63 3.40
C CYS A 2 2.53 11.50 2.94
N SER A 3 3.84 11.68 3.01
CA SER A 3 4.77 10.68 2.50
C SER A 3 5.85 10.42 3.53
N VAL A 4 6.04 9.13 3.76
CA VAL A 4 7.04 8.46 4.60
C VAL A 4 6.62 8.28 6.06
N PHE A 5 6.39 7.01 6.40
CA PHE A 5 6.21 6.56 7.77
C PHE A 5 7.34 5.55 8.01
N SER A 6 7.99 5.55 9.16
CA SER A 6 9.04 4.57 9.44
C SER A 6 8.93 4.08 10.87
N ARG A 7 8.80 2.77 11.09
CA ARG A 7 8.90 2.23 12.45
C ARG A 7 10.36 2.30 12.88
N LEU A 8 10.67 3.07 13.93
CA LEU A 8 11.97 2.99 14.59
C LEU A 8 11.91 1.84 15.60
N SER A 9 13.06 1.23 15.88
CA SER A 9 13.19 0.09 16.81
C SER A 9 12.47 0.36 18.15
N GLY A 10 11.67 -0.62 18.61
CA GLY A 10 11.08 -0.61 19.96
C GLY A 10 9.80 0.23 20.10
N ASP A 11 8.74 -0.16 19.38
CA ASP A 11 7.36 0.30 19.61
C ASP A 11 7.05 1.78 19.35
N GLN A 12 7.81 2.44 18.48
CA GLN A 12 7.44 3.78 18.00
C GLN A 12 7.27 3.83 16.49
N LEU A 13 6.16 4.41 16.03
CA LEU A 13 5.91 4.71 14.62
C LEU A 13 6.30 6.17 14.36
N ARG A 14 7.34 6.39 13.55
CA ARG A 14 7.67 7.71 13.01
C ARG A 14 6.75 8.01 11.83
N VAL A 15 6.13 9.17 11.84
CA VAL A 15 5.23 9.67 10.81
C VAL A 15 5.85 10.94 10.25
N THR A 16 5.98 11.05 8.93
CA THR A 16 6.46 12.27 8.28
C THR A 16 5.51 12.67 7.16
N TRP A 17 5.49 13.96 6.82
CA TRP A 17 4.66 14.48 5.73
C TRP A 17 5.36 15.64 5.05
N LYS A 18 5.05 15.85 3.77
CA LYS A 18 5.56 17.01 3.05
C LYS A 18 4.63 18.20 3.30
N ALA A 19 5.12 19.24 3.96
CA ALA A 19 4.35 20.47 4.03
C ALA A 19 4.28 21.11 2.65
N ASN A 20 3.17 21.78 2.38
CA ASN A 20 3.08 22.64 1.21
C ASN A 20 3.59 24.05 1.58
N ASP A 21 4.31 24.70 0.68
CA ASP A 21 4.91 26.03 0.85
C ASP A 21 3.89 27.17 0.91
N LEU A 22 2.65 26.90 1.28
CA LEU A 22 1.63 27.93 1.37
C LEU A 22 1.99 28.87 2.53
N HIS A 23 2.53 30.04 2.18
CA HIS A 23 2.82 31.17 3.07
C HIS A 23 1.54 31.81 3.62
N GLN A 24 0.47 31.03 3.78
CA GLN A 24 -0.87 31.51 4.05
C GLN A 24 -1.12 31.84 5.52
N CYS A 25 -0.17 31.53 6.41
CA CYS A 25 -0.25 31.90 7.82
C CYS A 25 1.12 31.86 8.52
N VAL A 26 1.20 32.51 9.69
CA VAL A 26 2.29 32.28 10.65
C VAL A 26 2.10 30.88 11.23
N PHE A 27 3.04 29.98 10.93
CA PHE A 27 3.05 28.62 11.42
C PHE A 27 3.13 28.62 12.95
N ARG A 28 2.26 27.85 13.59
CA ARG A 28 2.29 27.62 15.03
C ARG A 28 2.79 26.22 15.34
N ASP A 29 2.11 25.20 14.78
CA ASP A 29 2.39 23.80 15.10
C ASP A 29 1.76 22.86 14.05
N TRP A 30 2.01 21.57 14.17
CA TRP A 30 1.31 20.51 13.45
C TRP A 30 0.40 19.72 14.39
N LEU A 31 -0.83 19.46 13.96
CA LEU A 31 -1.74 18.56 14.67
C LEU A 31 -1.83 17.23 13.95
N LEU A 32 -1.15 16.20 14.46
CA LEU A 32 -1.32 14.82 14.04
C LEU A 32 -2.38 14.13 14.91
N GLN A 33 -3.31 13.45 14.26
CA GLN A 33 -4.33 12.64 14.92
C GLN A 33 -4.39 11.25 14.31
N TRP A 34 -4.78 10.28 15.12
CA TRP A 34 -4.98 8.90 14.70
C TRP A 34 -6.23 8.30 15.34
N ARG A 35 -6.78 7.27 14.73
CA ARG A 35 -7.91 6.50 15.28
C ARG A 35 -7.91 5.06 14.81
N GLU A 36 -8.69 4.22 15.46
CA GLU A 36 -9.11 2.95 14.87
C GLU A 36 -9.93 3.21 13.60
N TRP A 37 -9.57 2.57 12.48
CA TRP A 37 -10.29 2.75 11.22
C TRP A 37 -11.75 2.30 11.38
N SER A 38 -12.68 3.06 10.81
CA SER A 38 -14.13 2.83 10.79
C SER A 38 -14.91 2.91 12.12
N ALA A 39 -14.26 2.96 13.28
CA ALA A 39 -14.98 2.91 14.57
C ALA A 39 -14.37 3.73 15.73
N GLY A 40 -13.16 4.29 15.58
CA GLY A 40 -12.48 5.00 16.66
C GLY A 40 -12.76 6.51 16.72
N GLU A 41 -12.66 7.07 17.92
CA GLU A 41 -12.52 8.52 18.12
C GLU A 41 -11.11 8.98 17.72
N TRP A 42 -11.00 10.22 17.25
CA TRP A 42 -9.71 10.81 16.91
C TRP A 42 -8.93 11.16 18.18
N MET A 43 -7.75 10.58 18.31
CA MET A 43 -6.81 10.86 19.38
C MET A 43 -5.66 11.72 18.86
N ASN A 44 -5.21 12.67 19.68
CA ASN A 44 -4.04 13.46 19.37
C ASN A 44 -2.78 12.62 19.58
N ALA A 45 -1.85 12.73 18.65
CA ALA A 45 -0.51 12.25 18.84
C ALA A 45 0.17 13.02 19.98
N SER A 46 0.75 12.32 20.95
CA SER A 46 1.74 12.89 21.87
C SER A 46 3.12 12.86 21.18
N ASN A 47 4.03 13.75 21.58
CA ASN A 47 5.43 13.74 21.11
C ASN A 47 5.64 14.03 19.61
N CYS A 48 4.75 14.79 18.99
CA CYS A 48 5.12 15.56 17.80
C CYS A 48 6.00 16.71 18.30
N SER A 49 7.30 16.46 18.49
CA SER A 49 8.24 17.47 18.96
C SER A 49 8.18 18.73 18.08
N GLU A 50 8.42 19.89 18.70
CA GLU A 50 8.60 21.22 18.11
C GLU A 50 9.76 21.25 17.07
N ALA A 51 9.68 20.41 16.03
CA ALA A 51 10.64 20.37 14.96
C ALA A 51 10.29 21.51 14.00
N ASP A 52 11.08 22.57 14.15
CA ASP A 52 11.16 23.83 13.42
C ASP A 52 11.42 23.68 11.90
N THR A 53 10.81 22.68 11.25
CA THR A 53 11.03 22.40 9.83
C THR A 53 9.69 22.33 9.13
N THR A 54 9.24 23.50 8.70
CA THR A 54 8.19 23.63 7.67
C THR A 54 8.49 22.76 6.43
N THR A 55 9.74 22.38 6.18
CA THR A 55 10.13 21.53 5.05
C THR A 55 9.86 20.04 5.24
N ASP A 56 10.26 19.46 6.37
CA ASP A 56 10.22 18.01 6.63
C ASP A 56 9.75 17.70 8.05
N PRO A 57 8.46 17.92 8.37
CA PRO A 57 7.92 17.67 9.69
C PRO A 57 7.79 16.17 9.99
N GLU A 58 8.05 15.81 11.25
CA GLU A 58 7.97 14.45 11.76
C GLU A 58 7.30 14.37 13.13
N CYS A 59 6.70 13.21 13.43
CA CYS A 59 6.11 12.92 14.73
C CYS A 59 6.27 11.43 15.09
N PHE A 60 6.43 11.15 16.38
CA PHE A 60 6.56 9.79 16.89
C PHE A 60 5.29 9.39 17.64
N LEU A 61 4.67 8.29 17.20
CA LEU A 61 3.54 7.70 17.90
C LEU A 61 4.05 6.57 18.79
N ASP A 62 3.91 6.75 20.11
CA ASP A 62 4.12 5.71 21.11
C ASP A 62 3.10 4.59 20.87
N ALA A 63 3.59 3.41 20.47
CA ALA A 63 2.75 2.40 19.86
C ALA A 63 2.57 1.17 20.73
N ASP A 64 1.43 1.13 21.43
CA ASP A 64 0.65 -0.12 21.47
C ASP A 64 -0.22 -0.18 20.19
N PHE A 65 0.42 -0.07 19.01
CA PHE A 65 -0.24 -0.35 17.72
C PHE A 65 -0.44 -1.87 17.62
N GLY A 66 -1.38 -2.38 18.40
CA GLY A 66 -1.74 -3.80 18.43
C GLY A 66 -2.02 -4.33 17.03
N ALA A 67 -1.55 -5.54 16.77
CA ALA A 67 -1.38 -6.13 15.44
C ALA A 67 -2.68 -6.47 14.66
N THR A 68 -3.85 -5.98 15.08
CA THR A 68 -5.15 -6.46 14.57
C THR A 68 -6.02 -5.39 13.93
N ASN A 69 -6.01 -4.15 14.42
CA ASN A 69 -6.92 -3.12 13.94
C ASN A 69 -6.20 -2.16 12.99
N ALA A 70 -6.81 -1.91 11.82
CA ALA A 70 -6.33 -0.86 10.94
C ALA A 70 -6.45 0.52 11.61
N ARG A 71 -5.52 1.40 11.31
CA ARG A 71 -5.44 2.77 11.84
C ARG A 71 -5.48 3.76 10.71
N GLU A 72 -6.22 4.84 10.93
CA GLU A 72 -6.26 5.98 10.02
C GLU A 72 -5.55 7.15 10.68
N LEU A 73 -4.73 7.86 9.91
CA LEU A 73 -4.01 9.05 10.37
C LEU A 73 -4.47 10.27 9.58
N ARG A 74 -4.47 11.42 10.25
CA ARG A 74 -4.65 12.72 9.59
C ARG A 74 -3.79 13.77 10.23
N VAL A 75 -3.34 14.73 9.43
CA VAL A 75 -2.51 15.84 9.91
C VAL A 75 -3.02 17.16 9.36
N LYS A 76 -2.97 18.21 10.17
CA LYS A 76 -3.20 19.57 9.70
C LYS A 76 -2.17 20.53 10.26
N ARG A 77 -1.96 21.64 9.55
CA ARG A 77 -1.16 22.77 10.01
C ARG A 77 -2.01 23.64 10.94
N LEU A 78 -1.46 23.96 12.09
CA LEU A 78 -1.99 24.96 13.00
C LEU A 78 -1.29 26.29 12.78
N CYS A 79 -2.07 27.36 12.77
CA CYS A 79 -1.58 28.71 12.59
C CYS A 79 -1.77 29.51 13.88
N GLU A 80 -1.05 30.64 14.03
CA GLU A 80 -1.30 31.55 15.17
C GLU A 80 -2.75 32.03 15.17
N ALA A 81 -3.23 32.44 13.99
CA ALA A 81 -4.63 32.73 13.71
C ALA A 81 -5.37 31.44 13.36
N THR A 82 -6.28 30.98 14.22
CA THR A 82 -6.97 29.68 14.07
C THR A 82 -7.85 29.57 12.83
N GLU A 83 -8.33 30.71 12.32
CA GLU A 83 -9.09 30.81 11.07
C GLU A 83 -8.24 30.53 9.82
N ALA A 84 -6.92 30.52 9.96
CA ALA A 84 -5.98 30.19 8.90
C ALA A 84 -5.44 28.74 9.00
N ASP A 85 -5.91 27.95 9.97
CA ASP A 85 -5.59 26.53 10.07
C ASP A 85 -5.90 25.81 8.75
N SER A 86 -5.06 24.85 8.37
CA SER A 86 -5.33 24.06 7.17
C SER A 86 -6.44 23.04 7.39
N GLU A 87 -7.03 22.59 6.28
CA GLU A 87 -7.79 21.33 6.26
C GLU A 87 -6.90 20.15 6.65
N PHE A 88 -7.53 19.08 7.13
CA PHE A 88 -6.84 17.82 7.40
C PHE A 88 -6.44 17.13 6.10
N LEU A 89 -5.19 16.71 6.04
CA LEU A 89 -4.69 15.76 5.07
C LEU A 89 -4.78 14.35 5.67
N TYR A 90 -5.45 13.44 4.97
CA TYR A 90 -5.67 12.06 5.40
C TYR A 90 -4.63 11.14 4.79
N GLY A 91 -4.08 10.24 5.61
CA GLY A 91 -3.27 9.12 5.16
C GLY A 91 -4.13 7.89 4.86
N ALA A 92 -3.62 6.99 4.01
CA ALA A 92 -4.26 5.70 3.81
C ALA A 92 -4.30 4.90 5.13
N PRO A 93 -5.38 4.15 5.40
CA PRO A 93 -5.42 3.25 6.53
C PRO A 93 -4.29 2.22 6.48
N ILE A 94 -3.63 1.98 7.62
CA ILE A 94 -2.49 1.06 7.74
C ILE A 94 -2.77 0.03 8.83
N ARG A 95 -2.37 -1.23 8.59
CA ARG A 95 -2.38 -2.32 9.57
C ARG A 95 -0.96 -2.85 9.73
N TRP A 96 -0.41 -2.81 10.93
CA TRP A 96 0.88 -3.42 11.23
C TRP A 96 0.69 -4.86 11.67
N ILE A 97 1.36 -5.79 10.99
CA ILE A 97 1.33 -7.21 11.34
C ILE A 97 2.58 -7.55 12.18
N SER A 98 3.73 -7.02 11.78
CA SER A 98 5.01 -7.13 12.51
C SER A 98 5.88 -5.90 12.20
N PRO A 99 7.07 -5.74 12.82
CA PRO A 99 7.98 -4.65 12.46
C PRO A 99 8.44 -4.64 11.00
N SER A 100 8.44 -5.80 10.32
CA SER A 100 8.82 -5.94 8.91
C SER A 100 7.63 -6.10 7.97
N LEU A 101 6.41 -6.30 8.48
CA LEU A 101 5.24 -6.66 7.69
C LEU A 101 4.05 -5.76 8.02
N TRP A 102 3.51 -5.09 7.01
CA TRP A 102 2.35 -4.21 7.16
C TRP A 102 1.45 -4.25 5.94
N GLU A 103 0.22 -3.80 6.10
CA GLU A 103 -0.76 -3.67 5.02
C GLU A 103 -1.21 -2.21 4.92
N VAL A 104 -1.36 -1.72 3.69
CA VAL A 104 -1.88 -0.38 3.39
C VAL A 104 -3.15 -0.52 2.58
N TRP A 105 -4.20 0.21 2.96
CA TRP A 105 -5.46 0.18 2.24
C TRP A 105 -5.34 0.94 0.92
N ALA A 106 -5.64 0.25 -0.18
CA ALA A 106 -5.76 0.83 -1.51
C ALA A 106 -7.21 1.16 -1.86
N GLY A 107 -8.16 0.43 -1.27
CA GLY A 107 -9.59 0.64 -1.47
C GLY A 107 -10.07 0.36 -2.89
N PRO A 108 -11.33 0.69 -3.20
CA PRO A 108 -11.86 0.65 -4.55
C PRO A 108 -11.30 1.80 -5.40
N SER A 109 -11.21 1.58 -6.71
CA SER A 109 -10.77 2.60 -7.68
C SER A 109 -11.71 2.62 -8.87
N ALA A 110 -12.03 3.82 -9.38
CA ALA A 110 -12.74 3.95 -10.66
C ALA A 110 -11.83 3.74 -11.89
N SER A 111 -10.51 3.79 -11.67
CA SER A 111 -9.46 3.64 -12.68
C SER A 111 -8.80 2.27 -12.57
N SER A 112 -8.39 1.68 -13.70
CA SER A 112 -7.58 0.46 -13.71
C SER A 112 -6.18 0.66 -13.16
N VAL A 113 -5.77 1.92 -12.90
CA VAL A 113 -4.51 2.28 -12.25
C VAL A 113 -4.77 3.12 -11.02
N ALA A 114 -4.14 2.77 -9.89
CA ALA A 114 -4.10 3.58 -8.68
C ALA A 114 -2.67 3.68 -8.14
N HIS A 115 -2.41 4.77 -7.41
CA HIS A 115 -1.15 5.00 -6.71
C HIS A 115 -1.41 5.00 -5.22
N VAL A 116 -0.60 4.25 -4.48
CA VAL A 116 -0.70 4.15 -3.03
C VAL A 116 0.67 4.48 -2.45
N ASP A 117 0.70 5.54 -1.65
CA ASP A 117 1.89 5.88 -0.89
C ASP A 117 2.05 4.86 0.26
N VAL A 118 3.20 4.20 0.30
CA VAL A 118 3.57 3.27 1.35
C VAL A 118 4.45 3.94 2.38
N VAL A 119 4.28 3.42 3.59
CA VAL A 119 4.97 3.78 4.83
C VAL A 119 6.48 3.75 4.61
N LEU A 120 7.05 2.56 4.50
CA LEU A 120 8.45 2.30 4.21
C LEU A 120 8.61 1.84 2.77
N VAL A 121 9.81 1.98 2.19
CA VAL A 121 10.15 1.32 0.92
C VAL A 121 10.24 -0.19 1.19
N PRO A 122 9.28 -1.00 0.71
CA PRO A 122 9.33 -2.44 0.93
C PRO A 122 10.34 -3.07 -0.03
N GLN A 123 10.87 -4.22 0.37
CA GLN A 123 11.61 -5.09 -0.54
C GLN A 123 10.66 -5.96 -1.36
N ALA A 124 9.45 -6.20 -0.86
CA ALA A 124 8.44 -6.97 -1.57
C ALA A 124 7.01 -6.49 -1.29
N VAL A 125 6.14 -6.63 -2.29
CA VAL A 125 4.72 -6.28 -2.19
C VAL A 125 3.83 -7.34 -2.82
N GLU A 126 2.67 -7.57 -2.22
CA GLU A 126 1.60 -8.40 -2.77
C GLU A 126 0.23 -7.77 -2.52
N VAL A 127 -0.76 -8.12 -3.36
CA VAL A 127 -2.15 -7.75 -3.11
C VAL A 127 -2.69 -8.68 -2.03
N ALA A 128 -3.09 -8.10 -0.91
CA ALA A 128 -3.83 -8.77 0.14
C ALA A 128 -5.30 -8.36 0.09
N LEU A 129 -6.17 -9.25 0.54
CA LEU A 129 -7.59 -8.97 0.70
C LEU A 129 -8.00 -9.25 2.12
N ASN A 130 -8.91 -8.41 2.64
CA ASN A 130 -9.56 -8.68 3.92
C ASN A 130 -10.38 -10.00 3.88
N SER A 131 -10.86 -10.42 2.70
CA SER A 131 -11.65 -11.64 2.55
C SER A 131 -11.53 -12.24 1.15
N GLY A 132 -10.69 -13.27 0.99
CA GLY A 132 -10.67 -14.13 -0.20
C GLY A 132 -9.61 -13.81 -1.24
N THR A 133 -9.80 -14.32 -2.45
CA THR A 133 -8.93 -14.09 -3.61
C THR A 133 -9.46 -12.95 -4.48
N PRO A 134 -8.61 -12.10 -5.07
CA PRO A 134 -9.07 -11.03 -5.94
C PRO A 134 -9.84 -11.61 -7.13
N THR A 135 -10.94 -10.95 -7.47
CA THR A 135 -11.74 -11.26 -8.67
C THR A 135 -10.99 -10.91 -9.95
N GLY A 136 -10.04 -9.98 -9.86
CA GLY A 136 -9.19 -9.53 -10.97
C GLY A 136 -7.73 -9.96 -10.85
N GLN A 137 -6.98 -9.71 -11.91
CA GLN A 137 -5.52 -9.86 -11.91
C GLN A 137 -4.89 -8.50 -11.72
N PHE A 138 -3.93 -8.40 -10.80
CA PHE A 138 -3.27 -7.15 -10.48
C PHE A 138 -1.76 -7.28 -10.65
N SER A 139 -1.14 -6.23 -11.17
CA SER A 139 0.31 -6.05 -11.15
C SER A 139 0.65 -4.89 -10.23
N LEU A 140 1.72 -5.06 -9.46
CA LEU A 140 2.24 -4.04 -8.55
C LEU A 140 3.60 -3.58 -9.06
N CYS A 141 3.83 -2.26 -9.05
CA CYS A 141 5.12 -1.67 -9.35
C CYS A 141 5.56 -0.76 -8.21
N LEU A 142 6.79 -0.96 -7.74
CA LEU A 142 7.40 -0.18 -6.68
C LEU A 142 8.26 0.93 -7.27
N ASN A 143 8.02 2.17 -6.83
CA ASN A 143 8.87 3.32 -7.13
C ASN A 143 9.13 4.10 -5.84
N GLY A 144 10.12 3.65 -5.07
CA GLY A 144 10.40 4.18 -3.74
C GLY A 144 9.20 3.97 -2.79
N HIS A 145 8.60 5.07 -2.34
CA HIS A 145 7.43 5.06 -1.46
C HIS A 145 6.09 5.01 -2.21
N ASN A 146 6.09 4.91 -3.54
CA ASN A 146 4.85 4.84 -4.31
C ASN A 146 4.68 3.44 -4.88
N VAL A 147 3.59 2.77 -4.51
CA VAL A 147 3.13 1.53 -5.15
C VAL A 147 2.09 1.89 -6.20
N THR A 148 2.38 1.54 -7.46
CA THR A 148 1.39 1.59 -8.53
C THR A 148 0.69 0.24 -8.63
N ILE A 149 -0.62 0.24 -8.45
CA ILE A 149 -1.50 -0.92 -8.66
C ILE A 149 -2.09 -0.77 -10.05
N THR A 150 -1.97 -1.81 -10.87
CA THR A 150 -2.64 -1.88 -12.17
C THR A 150 -3.47 -3.14 -12.25
N ARG A 151 -4.76 -2.98 -12.55
CA ARG A 151 -5.62 -4.08 -12.95
C ARG A 151 -5.22 -4.53 -14.36
N ALA A 152 -4.79 -5.78 -14.49
CA ALA A 152 -4.17 -6.33 -15.70
C ALA A 152 -5.14 -7.13 -16.58
N ASP A 153 -6.29 -7.55 -16.03
CA ASP A 153 -7.32 -8.30 -16.74
C ASP A 153 -8.43 -7.42 -17.33
N ALA A 154 -8.52 -6.15 -16.91
CA ALA A 154 -9.59 -5.24 -17.32
C ALA A 154 -9.11 -3.79 -17.40
N THR A 155 -9.91 -2.92 -18.04
CA THR A 155 -9.57 -1.49 -18.27
C THR A 155 -10.39 -0.54 -17.42
N ASP A 156 -11.48 -1.05 -16.85
CA ASP A 156 -12.24 -0.44 -15.76
C ASP A 156 -11.50 -0.56 -14.43
N GLY A 157 -11.95 0.22 -13.45
CA GLY A 157 -11.46 0.12 -12.09
C GLY A 157 -11.89 -1.15 -11.36
N TRP A 158 -11.89 -1.12 -10.04
CA TRP A 158 -12.27 -2.24 -9.19
C TRP A 158 -13.12 -1.73 -8.02
N SER A 159 -14.03 -2.56 -7.53
CA SER A 159 -14.94 -2.21 -6.44
C SER A 159 -14.54 -2.84 -5.11
N GLU A 160 -13.55 -3.73 -5.12
CA GLU A 160 -13.08 -4.47 -3.96
C GLU A 160 -12.26 -3.59 -3.02
N ASP A 161 -12.37 -3.87 -1.72
CA ASP A 161 -11.48 -3.33 -0.70
C ASP A 161 -10.10 -3.99 -0.77
N LEU A 162 -9.24 -3.45 -1.63
CA LEU A 162 -7.87 -3.92 -1.78
C LEU A 162 -6.96 -3.42 -0.65
N TRP A 163 -6.09 -4.32 -0.19
CA TRP A 163 -4.96 -4.01 0.66
C TRP A 163 -3.66 -4.38 -0.07
N ILE A 164 -2.61 -3.61 0.16
CA ILE A 164 -1.26 -3.97 -0.29
C ILE A 164 -0.51 -4.43 0.94
N ARG A 165 -0.07 -5.68 0.94
CA ARG A 165 0.87 -6.18 1.93
C ARG A 165 2.29 -5.84 1.49
N CYS A 166 3.04 -5.25 2.40
CA CYS A 166 4.39 -4.76 2.20
C CYS A 166 5.32 -5.45 3.20
N ASP A 167 6.48 -5.92 2.72
CA ASP A 167 7.48 -6.58 3.54
C ASP A 167 8.85 -5.89 3.39
N LEU A 168 9.56 -5.68 4.50
CA LEU A 168 10.96 -5.22 4.53
C LEU A 168 11.96 -6.33 4.26
N GLN A 169 11.57 -7.59 4.45
CA GLN A 169 12.39 -8.74 4.09
C GLN A 169 12.08 -9.13 2.65
N PRO A 170 13.10 -9.54 1.87
CA PRO A 170 12.80 -10.19 0.61
C PRO A 170 12.05 -11.48 0.95
N PHE A 171 11.00 -11.81 0.20
CA PHE A 171 10.44 -13.16 0.26
C PHE A 171 11.61 -14.12 0.11
N ALA A 172 11.88 -14.95 1.13
CA ALA A 172 12.99 -15.87 1.07
C ALA A 172 12.88 -16.65 -0.24
N ASP A 173 13.87 -16.46 -1.12
CA ASP A 173 13.93 -17.09 -2.43
C ASP A 173 13.83 -18.61 -2.23
N SER A 174 12.62 -19.16 -2.33
CA SER A 174 12.42 -20.61 -2.44
C SER A 174 12.38 -21.07 -3.89
N ALA A 175 12.73 -20.19 -4.82
CA ALA A 175 13.02 -20.54 -6.20
C ALA A 175 14.34 -19.90 -6.58
N THR A 176 15.38 -20.71 -6.73
CA THR A 176 16.52 -20.35 -7.58
C THR A 176 15.92 -19.87 -8.90
N PRO A 177 16.09 -18.60 -9.30
CA PRO A 177 15.55 -18.13 -10.56
C PRO A 177 16.08 -19.07 -11.65
N PRO A 178 15.23 -19.55 -12.59
CA PRO A 178 15.70 -20.38 -13.68
C PRO A 178 16.84 -19.62 -14.37
N ALA A 179 17.96 -20.31 -14.62
CA ALA A 179 19.09 -19.72 -15.29
C ALA A 179 18.62 -19.03 -16.58
N ALA A 180 19.03 -17.77 -16.77
CA ALA A 180 18.74 -17.06 -18.00
C ALA A 180 19.23 -17.92 -19.18
N PRO A 181 18.45 -18.02 -20.28
CA PRO A 181 18.87 -18.79 -21.44
C PRO A 181 20.22 -18.24 -21.95
N LEU A 182 21.15 -19.15 -22.22
CA LEU A 182 22.52 -18.82 -22.65
C LEU A 182 22.53 -18.10 -24.02
N GLU A 183 21.50 -18.33 -24.83
CA GLU A 183 21.33 -17.72 -26.14
C GLU A 183 19.88 -17.27 -26.35
N LEU A 184 19.73 -16.07 -26.90
CA LEU A 184 18.47 -15.52 -27.39
C LEU A 184 18.45 -15.67 -28.91
N THR A 185 17.85 -16.74 -29.41
CA THR A 185 17.68 -16.91 -30.86
C THR A 185 16.46 -16.12 -31.33
N LEU A 186 16.69 -15.00 -32.01
CA LEU A 186 15.63 -14.24 -32.67
C LEU A 186 15.18 -15.00 -33.93
N ALA A 187 14.18 -15.86 -33.80
CA ALA A 187 13.44 -16.33 -34.97
C ALA A 187 12.54 -15.17 -35.46
N ARG A 188 12.65 -14.77 -36.74
CA ARG A 188 11.66 -13.92 -37.38
C ARG A 188 10.36 -14.72 -37.51
N ASP A 189 9.42 -14.50 -36.60
CA ASP A 189 8.02 -14.81 -36.87
C ASP A 189 7.44 -13.67 -37.73
N PRO A 190 6.91 -13.93 -38.94
CA PRO A 190 6.36 -12.91 -39.84
C PRO A 190 5.11 -12.18 -39.32
N LYS A 191 4.69 -12.35 -38.06
CA LYS A 191 3.62 -11.57 -37.45
C LYS A 191 4.06 -11.03 -36.08
N ALA A 192 4.32 -9.71 -36.06
CA ALA A 192 4.73 -8.88 -34.91
C ALA A 192 3.99 -9.24 -33.61
N GLN A 193 4.62 -9.52 -32.47
CA GLN A 193 5.51 -8.71 -31.60
C GLN A 193 4.86 -7.45 -31.02
N ASN A 194 4.51 -7.54 -29.72
CA ASN A 194 4.39 -6.44 -28.76
C ASN A 194 5.42 -6.69 -27.62
N PRO A 195 6.03 -5.64 -27.03
CA PRO A 195 7.18 -5.77 -26.12
C PRO A 195 6.81 -6.11 -24.66
N ILE A 196 7.78 -6.70 -23.95
CA ILE A 196 7.76 -7.13 -22.53
C ILE A 196 8.12 -5.97 -21.59
N GLY A 197 7.49 -5.92 -20.40
CA GLY A 197 8.02 -5.15 -19.28
C GLY A 197 7.13 -4.94 -18.04
N CYS A 198 6.37 -5.93 -17.55
CA CYS A 198 5.75 -5.95 -16.20
C CYS A 198 5.72 -7.39 -15.68
N GLY A 199 6.17 -7.61 -14.45
CA GLY A 199 6.10 -8.92 -13.80
C GLY A 199 4.66 -9.27 -13.44
N ARG A 200 4.13 -10.33 -14.04
CA ARG A 200 2.77 -10.84 -13.77
C ARG A 200 2.88 -11.92 -12.70
N TRP A 201 2.42 -11.65 -11.48
CA TRP A 201 2.24 -12.67 -10.47
C TRP A 201 0.84 -13.26 -10.61
N SER A 202 0.75 -14.49 -11.09
CA SER A 202 -0.48 -15.28 -11.05
C SER A 202 -0.34 -16.29 -9.93
N LEU A 203 -1.19 -16.19 -8.91
CA LEU A 203 -1.30 -17.23 -7.89
C LEU A 203 -1.79 -18.54 -8.55
N PRO A 204 -1.36 -19.72 -8.08
CA PRO A 204 -1.81 -20.99 -8.63
C PRO A 204 -3.32 -21.14 -8.45
N GLY A 205 -4.06 -21.07 -9.55
CA GLY A 205 -5.47 -21.40 -9.60
C GLY A 205 -5.67 -22.85 -9.15
N LYS A 206 -6.64 -23.05 -8.25
CA LYS A 206 -7.09 -24.40 -7.84
C LYS A 206 -7.36 -25.24 -9.09
N MET A 207 -6.68 -26.39 -9.20
CA MET A 207 -7.07 -27.45 -10.10
C MET A 207 -8.46 -27.94 -9.69
N GLY A 208 -9.48 -27.56 -10.47
CA GLY A 208 -10.78 -28.21 -10.44
C GLY A 208 -10.62 -29.63 -10.98
N ASN A 209 -10.82 -30.63 -10.13
CA ASN A 209 -10.90 -32.02 -10.58
C ASN A 209 -12.21 -32.23 -11.33
N TYR A 210 -12.05 -32.64 -12.59
CA TYR A 210 -13.08 -33.18 -13.47
C TYR A 210 -13.82 -34.33 -12.80
N GLY A 211 -15.15 -34.26 -12.77
CA GLY A 211 -15.99 -35.43 -12.56
C GLY A 211 -16.09 -36.26 -13.84
N PRO A 212 -16.19 -37.60 -13.76
CA PRO A 212 -16.60 -38.40 -14.91
C PRO A 212 -18.12 -38.54 -14.97
N ARG A 213 -18.66 -38.27 -16.17
CA ARG A 213 -19.96 -38.75 -16.63
C ARG A 213 -20.02 -40.28 -16.47
N GLY A 214 -21.09 -40.77 -15.85
CA GLY A 214 -21.51 -42.17 -15.91
C GLY A 214 -22.93 -42.20 -16.46
N ASP A 215 -23.07 -42.71 -17.67
CA ASP A 215 -24.33 -42.98 -18.35
C ASP A 215 -25.17 -44.03 -17.60
N GLN A 216 -26.49 -43.88 -17.73
CA GLN A 216 -27.54 -44.85 -17.42
C GLN A 216 -27.29 -46.22 -18.09
N PRO A 217 -27.87 -47.32 -17.54
CA PRO A 217 -29.15 -47.75 -18.12
C PRO A 217 -30.19 -48.23 -17.11
N SER A 218 -31.43 -48.14 -17.60
CA SER A 218 -32.70 -48.66 -17.11
C SER A 218 -32.72 -50.17 -16.80
N LEU A 219 -33.39 -50.52 -15.70
CA LEU A 219 -34.57 -51.40 -15.62
C LEU A 219 -35.30 -51.13 -14.30
#